data_AF-A0A3B9FH85-F1
#
_entry.id   AF-A0A3B9FH85-F1
#
_cell.length_a   1.000
_cell.length_b   1.000
_cell.length_c   1.000
_cell.angle_alpha   90.00
_cell.angle_beta   90.00
_cell.angle_gamma   90.00
#
_symmetry.space_group_name_H-M   'P 1'
#
loop_
_entity.id
_entity.type
_entity.pdbx_description
1 polymer ?
#
loop_
_entity_poly.entity_id
_entity_poly.type
_entity_poly.pdbx_seq_one_letter_code
_entity_poly.pdbx_strand_id
1 'polypeptide(L)' 'MTSSLDDDKAENILTIPLQGKSAMADYMVVASGASSRQVAAMAEHL' A
#
# COMPACT_ATOMS: atom_id res chain seq x y z
N MET A 1 4.85 8.80 -1.49
CA MET A 1 3.82 7.92 -0.92
C MET A 1 3.91 6.50 -1.46
N THR A 2 4.22 6.28 -2.75
CA THR A 2 4.53 4.92 -3.28
C THR A 2 6.00 4.51 -3.13
N SER A 3 6.91 5.46 -2.87
CA SER A 3 8.35 5.23 -2.77
C SER A 3 8.74 4.18 -1.73
N SER A 4 8.14 4.20 -0.53
CA SER A 4 8.50 3.25 0.53
C SER A 4 8.12 1.80 0.15
N LEU A 5 6.97 1.63 -0.51
CA LEU A 5 6.53 0.32 -1.00
C LEU A 5 7.38 -0.16 -2.19
N ASP A 6 7.83 0.75 -3.05
CA ASP A 6 8.77 0.44 -4.13
C ASP A 6 10.15 0.04 -3.57
N ASP A 7 10.65 0.73 -2.54
CA ASP A 7 11.92 0.45 -1.87
C ASP A 7 11.91 -0.94 -1.20
N ASP A 8 10.78 -1.32 -0.60
CA ASP A 8 10.57 -2.64 -0.02
C ASP A 8 10.19 -3.73 -1.04
N LYS A 9 10.23 -3.41 -2.34
CA LYS A 9 9.92 -4.30 -3.46
C LYS A 9 8.53 -4.94 -3.34
N ALA A 10 7.54 -4.14 -2.99
CA ALA A 10 6.15 -4.58 -2.99
C ALA A 10 5.66 -4.86 -4.41
N GLU A 11 4.86 -5.90 -4.56
CA GLU A 11 4.27 -6.28 -5.84
C GLU A 11 2.82 -5.78 -5.94
N ASN A 12 2.33 -5.60 -7.17
CA ASN A 12 0.93 -5.26 -7.46
C ASN A 12 0.42 -4.01 -6.70
N ILE A 13 1.25 -2.97 -6.61
CA ILE A 13 0.88 -1.70 -5.97
C ILE A 13 -0.21 -1.00 -6.81
N LEU A 14 -1.42 -0.94 -6.26
CA LEU A 14 -2.58 -0.31 -6.88
C LEU A 14 -3.07 0.83 -5.98
N THR A 15 -3.25 2.02 -6.57
CA THR A 15 -3.86 3.15 -5.88
C THR A 15 -5.30 3.32 -6.36
N ILE A 16 -6.24 3.19 -5.44
CA ILE A 16 -7.68 3.32 -5.67
C ILE A 16 -8.12 4.68 -5.11
N PRO A 17 -8.51 5.65 -5.95
CA PRO A 17 -9.10 6.89 -5.48
C PRO A 17 -10.50 6.60 -4.91
N LEU A 18 -10.69 6.93 -3.63
CA LEU A 18 -11.94 6.77 -2.90
C LEU A 18 -12.73 8.07 -2.78
N GLN A 19 -12.13 9.20 -3.18
CA GLN A 19 -12.82 10.49 -3.26
C GLN A 19 -14.16 10.36 -4.01
N GLY A 20 -15.24 10.76 -3.35
CA GLY A 20 -16.60 10.69 -3.87
C GLY A 20 -17.25 9.30 -3.86
N LYS A 21 -16.52 8.23 -3.48
CA LYS A 21 -17.05 6.86 -3.35
C LYS A 21 -17.16 6.40 -1.89
N SER A 22 -16.33 6.93 -0.99
CA SER A 22 -16.35 6.62 0.44
C SER A 22 -16.05 7.87 1.26
N ALA A 23 -16.73 8.04 2.40
CA ALA A 23 -16.41 9.10 3.37
C ALA A 23 -15.27 8.70 4.32
N MET A 24 -14.75 7.47 4.22
CA MET A 24 -13.76 6.96 5.17
C MET A 24 -12.33 7.42 4.85
N ALA A 25 -12.00 7.60 3.57
CA ALA A 25 -10.68 8.01 3.11
C ALA A 25 -10.72 8.58 1.69
N ASP A 26 -9.73 9.39 1.33
CA ASP A 26 -9.57 9.95 -0.02
C ASP A 26 -8.91 8.96 -1.00
N TYR A 27 -7.99 8.13 -0.51
CA TYR A 27 -7.22 7.17 -1.29
C TYR A 27 -7.02 5.87 -0.51
N MET A 28 -7.02 4.76 -1.22
CA MET A 28 -6.65 3.44 -0.71
C MET A 28 -5.52 2.89 -1.57
N VAL A 29 -4.47 2.36 -0.94
CA VAL A 29 -3.35 1.72 -1.63
C VAL A 29 -3.35 0.25 -1.25
N VAL A 30 -3.32 -0.63 -2.26
CA VAL A 30 -3.24 -2.08 -2.10
C VAL A 30 -1.89 -2.53 -2.65
N ALA A 31 -1.12 -3.27 -1.86
CA ALA A 31 0.15 -3.83 -2.26
C ALA A 31 0.30 -5.24 -1.70
N SER A 32 1.04 -6.10 -2.41
CA SER A 32 1.29 -7.48 -2.06
C SER A 32 2.76 -7.68 -1.70
N GLY A 33 3.03 -8.32 -0.56
CA GLY A 33 4.37 -8.79 -0.21
C GLY A 33 4.53 -10.28 -0.53
N ALA A 34 5.75 -10.70 -0.86
CA ALA A 34 6.07 -12.10 -1.15
C ALA A 34 6.04 -12.99 0.12
N SER A 35 6.07 -12.40 1.31
CA SER A 35 5.95 -13.14 2.58
C SER A 35 5.30 -12.29 3.69
N SER A 36 4.71 -12.93 4.69
CA SER A 36 4.11 -12.25 5.85
C SER A 36 5.11 -11.36 6.60
N ARG A 37 6.39 -11.75 6.64
CA ARG A 37 7.45 -10.94 7.24
C ARG A 37 7.72 -9.67 6.45
N GLN A 38 7.76 -9.76 5.13
CA GLN A 38 7.90 -8.59 4.27
C GLN A 38 6.70 -7.66 4.40
N VAL A 39 5.48 -8.21 4.43
CA VAL A 39 4.26 -7.42 4.65
C VAL A 39 4.30 -6.67 5.98
N ALA A 40 4.74 -7.32 7.06
CA ALA A 40 4.90 -6.67 8.35
C ALA A 40 5.96 -5.55 8.33
N ALA A 41 7.12 -5.79 7.72
CA ALA A 41 8.16 -4.77 7.59
C ALA A 41 7.69 -3.55 6.76
N MET A 42 7.01 -3.80 5.64
CA MET A 42 6.40 -2.74 4.82
C MET A 42 5.36 -1.93 5.62
N ALA A 43 4.57 -2.60 6.46
CA ALA A 43 3.58 -1.94 7.31
C ALA A 43 4.21 -1.05 8.39
N GLU A 44 5.39 -1.41 8.89
CA GLU A 44 6.16 -0.63 9.87
C GLU A 44 6.94 0.54 9.25
N HIS A 45 7.31 0.42 7.97
CA HIS A 45 8.07 1.43 7.22
C HIS A 45 7.21 2.51 6.52
N LEU A 46 5.88 2.42 6.65
CA LEU A 46 4.90 3.32 6.04
C LEU A 46 4.64 4.61 6.81
#